data_AF-A0A7X7MX56-F1
#
_entry.id   AF-A0A7X7MX56-F1
#
_cell.length_a   1.000
_cell.length_b   1.000
_cell.length_c   1.000
_cell.angle_alpha   90.00
_cell.angle_beta   90.00
_cell.angle_gamma   90.00
#
_symmetry.space_group_name_H-M   'P 1'
#
loop_
_entity.id
_entity.type
_entity.pdbx_description
1 polymer ?
#
loop_
_entity_poly.entity_id
_entity_poly.type
_entity_poly.pdbx_seq_one_letter_code
_entity_poly.pdbx_strand_id
1 'polypeptide(L)'
;DGFKIAGGTTSREIKISGGNVELQGSGSAEISIPISSGSDEFVLKTYTQTLTNKRITPRVSTEESSATPTINTDNVDAHSITALATNITSMTTNLSGTPTNFQRLLIRIKDNGTARAITWGASFEAKGVALPTTTVISKVLTVGFIYDTVTSKWGCVASAQEA
;
A
#
# COMPACT_ATOMS: atom_id res chain seq x y z
N ASP A 1 16.93 -27.93 32.00
CA ASP A 1 16.57 -27.23 33.25
C ASP A 1 15.95 -25.89 32.93
N GLY A 2 14.62 -25.79 33.09
CA GLY A 2 13.83 -24.60 32.77
C GLY A 2 13.99 -23.49 33.81
N PHE A 3 14.14 -22.27 33.31
CA PHE A 3 14.58 -21.06 33.99
C PHE A 3 13.50 -20.43 34.89
N LYS A 4 13.91 -19.95 36.08
CA LYS A 4 13.14 -19.14 37.05
C LYS A 4 13.78 -17.75 37.14
N ILE A 5 12.98 -16.72 37.38
CA ILE A 5 13.48 -15.42 37.85
C ILE A 5 13.21 -15.28 39.36
N ALA A 6 14.25 -15.18 40.20
CA ALA A 6 14.17 -14.86 41.63
C ALA A 6 15.37 -14.02 42.13
N GLY A 7 15.11 -13.05 43.05
CA GLY A 7 16.10 -12.38 43.94
C GLY A 7 16.16 -10.83 43.91
N GLY A 8 15.57 -10.12 44.89
CA GLY A 8 15.80 -8.67 45.16
C GLY A 8 14.54 -7.78 45.24
N THR A 9 14.65 -6.56 45.79
CA THR A 9 13.56 -5.56 46.03
C THR A 9 12.96 -4.93 44.75
N THR A 10 13.22 -5.51 43.59
CA THR A 10 12.73 -5.03 42.29
C THR A 10 11.82 -6.09 41.68
N SER A 11 10.65 -5.68 41.17
CA SER A 11 9.55 -6.57 40.76
C SER A 11 9.99 -7.65 39.77
N ARG A 12 9.73 -8.94 40.08
CA ARG A 12 10.08 -10.08 39.21
C ARG A 12 9.05 -11.21 39.20
N GLU A 13 8.39 -11.29 38.04
CA GLU A 13 7.74 -12.42 37.34
C GLU A 13 6.39 -12.96 37.87
N ILE A 14 5.53 -13.40 36.90
CA ILE A 14 4.63 -14.58 36.91
C ILE A 14 3.07 -14.41 37.06
N LYS A 15 2.33 -15.32 36.36
CA LYS A 15 1.00 -16.00 36.58
C LYS A 15 -0.34 -15.33 36.18
N ILE A 16 -1.16 -16.04 35.37
CA ILE A 16 -2.60 -15.75 35.17
C ILE A 16 -3.47 -17.04 34.96
N SER A 17 -4.65 -17.10 35.62
CA SER A 17 -5.60 -18.25 35.68
C SER A 17 -6.88 -18.04 34.84
N GLY A 18 -7.14 -18.96 33.89
CA GLY A 18 -8.17 -18.81 32.85
C GLY A 18 -7.77 -17.72 31.84
N GLY A 19 -7.39 -18.08 30.61
CA GLY A 19 -6.74 -17.14 29.67
C GLY A 19 -5.38 -17.63 29.17
N ASN A 20 -4.66 -16.80 28.42
CA ASN A 20 -3.52 -17.21 27.58
C ASN A 20 -2.15 -16.93 28.23
N VAL A 21 -1.25 -17.92 28.22
CA VAL A 21 0.21 -17.74 28.13
C VAL A 21 0.80 -19.01 27.50
N GLU A 22 1.40 -18.97 26.30
CA GLU A 22 2.39 -20.01 25.94
C GLU A 22 3.38 -19.66 24.80
N LEU A 23 4.61 -20.16 24.96
CA LEU A 23 5.81 -19.94 24.13
C LEU A 23 6.55 -21.28 23.95
N GLN A 24 6.47 -22.00 22.82
CA GLN A 24 7.34 -23.18 22.57
C GLN A 24 7.64 -23.43 21.07
N GLY A 25 8.90 -23.79 20.76
CA GLY A 25 9.48 -24.03 19.42
C GLY A 25 9.73 -25.52 19.09
N SER A 26 10.00 -25.89 17.83
CA SER A 26 11.34 -25.90 17.24
C SER A 26 11.47 -24.98 16.02
N GLY A 27 12.02 -23.80 16.26
CA GLY A 27 12.25 -22.70 15.31
C GLY A 27 12.23 -21.38 16.09
N SER A 28 13.31 -20.60 16.06
CA SER A 28 13.47 -19.45 16.95
C SER A 28 12.63 -18.25 16.51
N ALA A 29 11.53 -17.97 17.21
CA ALA A 29 10.89 -16.66 17.20
C ALA A 29 11.20 -15.96 18.53
N GLU A 30 12.19 -15.06 18.53
CA GLU A 30 12.45 -14.17 19.66
C GLU A 30 11.39 -13.06 19.67
N ILE A 31 10.56 -12.99 20.72
CA ILE A 31 9.65 -11.86 20.95
C ILE A 31 10.36 -10.88 21.90
N SER A 32 11.01 -9.85 21.34
CA SER A 32 11.54 -8.73 22.11
C SER A 32 10.45 -7.67 22.32
N ILE A 33 10.03 -7.48 23.56
CA ILE A 33 9.17 -6.35 23.96
C ILE A 33 10.11 -5.23 24.39
N PRO A 34 10.24 -4.13 23.62
CA PRO A 34 11.11 -3.04 24.01
C PRO A 34 10.62 -2.45 25.33
N ILE A 35 11.51 -2.36 26.32
CA ILE A 35 11.30 -1.51 27.49
C ILE A 35 11.50 -0.07 27.07
N SER A 36 10.52 0.49 26.36
CA SER A 36 10.47 1.94 26.14
C SER A 36 10.14 2.61 27.48
N SER A 37 10.54 3.87 27.68
CA SER A 37 10.18 4.64 28.88
C SER A 37 8.68 5.01 28.96
N GLY A 38 7.83 4.37 28.14
CA GLY A 38 6.38 4.57 28.06
C GLY A 38 5.63 3.23 27.92
N SER A 39 4.31 3.31 27.80
CA SER A 39 3.45 2.16 27.52
C SER A 39 3.44 1.86 26.02
N ASP A 40 3.93 0.69 25.62
CA ASP A 40 3.78 0.19 24.25
C ASP A 40 2.44 -0.55 24.09
N GLU A 41 1.77 -0.33 22.96
CA GLU A 41 0.51 -0.99 22.61
C GLU A 41 0.76 -2.10 21.58
N PHE A 42 0.38 -3.33 21.91
CA PHE A 42 0.49 -4.47 21.00
C PHE A 42 -0.73 -4.57 20.09
N VAL A 43 -0.50 -4.74 18.79
CA VAL A 43 -1.59 -4.89 17.81
C VAL A 43 -1.98 -6.35 17.65
N LEU A 44 -3.21 -6.70 18.04
CA LEU A 44 -3.72 -8.07 17.95
C LEU A 44 -4.56 -8.25 16.69
N LYS A 45 -4.24 -9.28 15.90
CA LYS A 45 -4.84 -9.55 14.57
C LYS A 45 -6.37 -9.69 14.56
N THR A 46 -6.96 -10.18 15.65
CA THR A 46 -8.40 -10.50 15.72
C THR A 46 -9.25 -9.35 16.24
N TYR A 47 -8.66 -8.38 16.93
CA TYR A 47 -9.40 -7.34 17.63
C TYR A 47 -9.36 -6.03 16.85
N THR A 48 -10.49 -5.33 16.79
CA THR A 48 -10.52 -3.96 16.29
C THR A 48 -9.74 -3.05 17.23
N GLN A 49 -8.78 -2.29 16.69
CA GLN A 49 -7.95 -1.35 17.45
C GLN A 49 -7.88 -0.02 16.72
N THR A 50 -7.81 1.08 17.48
CA THR A 50 -7.65 2.42 16.94
C THR A 50 -6.22 2.88 17.17
N LEU A 51 -5.43 2.97 16.10
CA LEU A 51 -4.07 3.50 16.16
C LEU A 51 -4.10 5.02 15.97
N THR A 52 -3.62 5.76 16.97
CA THR A 52 -3.48 7.21 16.91
C THR A 52 -2.01 7.61 16.74
N ASN A 53 -1.75 8.80 16.21
CA ASN A 53 -0.40 9.35 16.02
C ASN A 53 0.55 8.46 15.19
N LYS A 54 0.01 7.62 14.30
CA LYS A 54 0.80 6.82 13.36
C LYS A 54 0.83 7.47 11.98
N ARG A 55 1.95 7.30 11.28
CA ARG A 55 2.11 7.65 9.88
C ARG A 55 1.82 6.42 9.03
N ILE A 56 0.99 6.57 7.99
CA ILE A 56 0.83 5.58 6.93
C ILE A 56 1.87 5.91 5.85
N THR A 57 2.80 4.99 5.59
CA THR A 57 3.74 5.08 4.47
C THR A 57 3.14 4.35 3.28
N PRO A 58 2.84 5.02 2.15
CA PRO A 58 2.29 4.38 0.97
C PRO A 58 3.24 3.33 0.41
N ARG A 59 2.69 2.22 -0.08
CA ARG A 59 3.46 1.20 -0.82
C ARG A 59 3.59 1.68 -2.26
N VAL A 60 4.84 1.86 -2.72
CA VAL A 60 5.13 2.44 -4.03
C VAL A 60 5.84 1.42 -4.90
N SER A 61 5.38 1.29 -6.14
CA SER A 61 6.12 0.61 -7.20
C SER A 61 6.52 1.60 -8.28
N THR A 62 7.60 1.30 -9.00
CA THR A 62 8.11 2.15 -10.07
C THR A 62 8.57 1.32 -11.26
N GLU A 63 8.35 1.82 -12.45
CA GLU A 63 8.96 1.33 -13.68
C GLU A 63 9.41 2.52 -14.53
N GLU A 64 10.38 2.31 -15.42
CA GLU A 64 10.87 3.41 -16.24
C GLU A 64 9.89 3.74 -17.38
N SER A 65 9.47 2.70 -18.12
CA SER A 65 8.57 2.82 -19.26
C SER A 65 7.93 1.47 -19.57
N SER A 66 6.64 1.47 -19.91
CA SER A 66 5.92 0.29 -20.42
C SER A 66 4.74 0.69 -21.29
N ALA A 67 4.46 -0.09 -22.33
CA ALA A 67 3.21 0.05 -23.09
C ALA A 67 2.02 -0.60 -22.34
N THR A 68 2.31 -1.54 -21.44
CA THR A 68 1.34 -2.25 -20.60
C THR A 68 1.87 -2.32 -19.17
N PRO A 69 1.77 -1.23 -18.39
CA PRO A 69 2.34 -1.13 -17.05
C PRO A 69 1.91 -2.25 -16.11
N THR A 70 2.84 -2.72 -15.26
CA THR A 70 2.56 -3.82 -14.33
C THR A 70 2.27 -3.28 -12.94
N ILE A 71 1.03 -3.45 -12.48
CA ILE A 71 0.56 -2.88 -11.22
C ILE A 71 -0.17 -3.98 -10.44
N ASN A 72 0.39 -4.41 -9.30
CA ASN A 72 -0.31 -5.31 -8.37
C ASN A 72 -0.91 -4.49 -7.22
N THR A 73 -2.23 -4.32 -7.26
CA THR A 73 -3.00 -3.50 -6.32
C THR A 73 -3.05 -4.07 -4.89
N ASP A 74 -2.68 -5.34 -4.69
CA ASP A 74 -2.51 -5.89 -3.34
C ASP A 74 -1.23 -5.38 -2.67
N ASN A 75 -0.24 -4.98 -3.47
CA ASN A 75 1.10 -4.60 -3.02
C ASN A 75 1.37 -3.10 -3.10
N VAL A 76 0.49 -2.30 -3.69
CA VAL A 76 0.76 -0.88 -3.96
C VAL A 76 -0.42 0.02 -3.62
N ASP A 77 -0.10 1.21 -3.16
CA ASP A 77 -1.02 2.36 -3.04
C ASP A 77 -0.69 3.42 -4.11
N ALA A 78 0.53 3.40 -4.64
CA ALA A 78 0.97 4.26 -5.74
C ALA A 78 1.88 3.52 -6.73
N HIS A 79 1.79 3.91 -8.00
CA HIS A 79 2.67 3.44 -9.07
C HIS A 79 3.21 4.63 -9.87
N SER A 80 4.50 4.61 -10.20
CA SER A 80 5.15 5.68 -10.96
C SER A 80 5.88 5.16 -12.19
N ILE A 81 5.53 5.71 -13.35
CA ILE A 81 6.27 5.56 -14.61
C ILE A 81 7.16 6.79 -14.77
N THR A 82 8.48 6.61 -14.72
CA THR A 82 9.41 7.74 -14.53
C THR A 82 9.94 8.37 -15.82
N ALA A 83 9.93 7.66 -16.95
CA ALA A 83 10.42 8.14 -18.24
C ALA A 83 9.72 7.42 -19.40
N LEU A 84 8.40 7.57 -19.51
CA LEU A 84 7.59 6.88 -20.50
C LEU A 84 8.05 7.19 -21.93
N ALA A 85 8.62 6.18 -22.59
CA ALA A 85 9.23 6.25 -23.92
C ALA A 85 8.33 5.68 -25.03
N THR A 86 7.14 5.19 -24.68
CA THR A 86 6.19 4.56 -25.60
C THR A 86 4.75 4.97 -25.28
N ASN A 87 3.84 4.78 -26.22
CA ASN A 87 2.41 4.91 -25.94
C ASN A 87 1.96 3.77 -25.03
N ILE A 88 1.13 4.10 -24.04
CA ILE A 88 0.44 3.08 -23.24
C ILE A 88 -0.74 2.56 -24.06
N THR A 89 -0.68 1.28 -24.40
CA THR A 89 -1.71 0.57 -25.16
C THR A 89 -2.77 -0.06 -24.26
N SER A 90 -2.46 -0.29 -22.97
CA SER A 90 -3.43 -0.75 -21.97
C SER A 90 -2.88 -0.62 -20.54
N MET A 91 -3.59 0.10 -19.66
CA MET A 91 -3.34 0.05 -18.21
C MET A 91 -3.97 -1.18 -17.53
N THR A 92 -4.77 -1.95 -18.27
CA THR A 92 -5.52 -3.11 -17.73
C THR A 92 -4.77 -4.43 -17.88
N THR A 93 -3.95 -4.59 -18.92
CA THR A 93 -3.39 -5.90 -19.31
C THR A 93 -2.56 -6.58 -18.22
N ASN A 94 -1.73 -5.81 -17.50
CA ASN A 94 -0.90 -6.31 -16.39
C ASN A 94 -1.32 -5.70 -15.04
N LEU A 95 -2.59 -5.30 -14.91
CA LEU A 95 -3.19 -4.92 -13.63
C LEU A 95 -3.66 -6.18 -12.90
N SER A 96 -3.21 -6.37 -11.67
CA SER A 96 -3.57 -7.53 -10.84
C SER A 96 -3.87 -7.14 -9.40
N GLY A 97 -4.29 -8.13 -8.61
CA GLY A 97 -4.69 -7.99 -7.21
C GLY A 97 -6.19 -8.10 -6.99
N THR A 98 -6.61 -7.99 -5.74
CA THR A 98 -7.99 -8.12 -5.27
C THR A 98 -8.41 -6.83 -4.54
N PRO A 99 -8.63 -5.73 -5.28
CA PRO A 99 -8.89 -4.45 -4.65
C PRO A 99 -10.19 -4.46 -3.85
N THR A 100 -10.18 -3.73 -2.74
CA THR A 100 -11.33 -3.59 -1.83
C THR A 100 -12.09 -2.30 -2.08
N ASN A 101 -13.36 -2.24 -1.68
CA ASN A 101 -14.17 -1.05 -1.90
C ASN A 101 -13.52 0.18 -1.25
N PHE A 102 -13.54 1.31 -1.96
CA PHE A 102 -12.88 2.56 -1.57
C PHE A 102 -11.35 2.51 -1.45
N GLN A 103 -10.70 1.43 -1.90
CA GLN A 103 -9.25 1.42 -2.03
C GLN A 103 -8.80 2.54 -2.97
N ARG A 104 -7.69 3.19 -2.62
CA ARG A 104 -7.11 4.30 -3.39
C ARG A 104 -5.90 3.81 -4.16
N LEU A 105 -5.75 4.31 -5.38
CA LEU A 105 -4.57 4.08 -6.21
C LEU A 105 -4.15 5.40 -6.84
N LEU A 106 -2.87 5.75 -6.69
CA LEU A 106 -2.27 6.90 -7.35
C LEU A 106 -1.37 6.41 -8.50
N ILE A 107 -1.56 6.95 -9.71
CA ILE A 107 -0.70 6.65 -10.85
C ILE A 107 -0.01 7.93 -11.29
N ARG A 108 1.32 7.91 -11.31
CA ARG A 108 2.17 8.99 -11.79
C ARG A 108 2.83 8.58 -13.10
N ILE A 109 2.82 9.47 -14.09
CA ILE A 109 3.43 9.24 -15.40
C ILE A 109 4.22 10.49 -15.80
N LYS A 110 5.53 10.33 -16.03
CA LYS A 110 6.39 11.33 -16.65
C LYS A 110 6.84 10.80 -18.00
N ASP A 111 6.57 11.53 -19.08
CA ASP A 111 7.12 11.18 -20.38
C ASP A 111 8.59 11.59 -20.54
N ASN A 112 9.27 11.00 -21.51
CA ASN A 112 10.67 11.25 -21.81
C ASN A 112 10.90 12.45 -22.74
N GLY A 113 10.03 13.46 -22.72
CA GLY A 113 10.12 14.64 -23.59
C GLY A 113 9.31 14.52 -24.88
N THR A 114 8.42 13.53 -24.97
CA THR A 114 7.47 13.37 -26.08
C THR A 114 6.12 12.98 -25.51
N ALA A 115 5.05 13.70 -25.86
CA ALA A 115 3.71 13.36 -25.39
C ALA A 115 3.35 11.93 -25.81
N ARG A 116 2.82 11.15 -24.87
CA ARG A 116 2.45 9.75 -25.07
C ARG A 116 0.95 9.57 -24.96
N ALA A 117 0.38 8.81 -25.89
CA ALA A 117 -1.02 8.41 -25.79
C ALA A 117 -1.20 7.39 -24.65
N ILE A 118 -2.37 7.44 -24.01
CA ILE A 118 -2.73 6.60 -22.88
C ILE A 118 -4.07 5.91 -23.16
N THR A 119 -4.03 4.58 -23.20
CA THR A 119 -5.21 3.72 -23.26
C THR A 119 -5.38 3.02 -21.92
N TRP A 120 -6.43 3.37 -21.16
CA TRP A 120 -6.62 2.83 -19.80
C TRP A 120 -7.17 1.39 -19.79
N GLY A 121 -8.06 1.06 -20.71
CA GLY A 121 -8.71 -0.25 -20.77
C GLY A 121 -9.89 -0.40 -19.80
N ALA A 122 -10.45 -1.61 -19.72
CA ALA A 122 -11.75 -1.87 -19.10
C ALA A 122 -11.77 -1.79 -17.56
N SER A 123 -10.61 -1.93 -16.90
CA SER A 123 -10.52 -1.86 -15.43
C SER A 123 -10.59 -0.45 -14.87
N PHE A 124 -10.60 0.56 -15.75
CA PHE A 124 -10.66 1.97 -15.37
C PHE A 124 -11.91 2.61 -15.98
N GLU A 125 -12.48 3.57 -15.27
CA GLU A 125 -13.60 4.36 -15.75
C GLU A 125 -13.45 5.83 -15.37
N ALA A 126 -14.03 6.71 -16.17
CA ALA A 126 -14.23 8.10 -15.75
C ALA A 126 -15.27 8.12 -14.62
N LYS A 127 -15.04 8.94 -13.60
CA LYS A 127 -16.07 9.32 -12.61
C LYS A 127 -16.20 10.83 -12.58
N GLY A 128 -15.89 11.47 -11.45
CA GLY A 128 -15.90 12.93 -11.33
C GLY A 128 -14.86 13.61 -12.22
N VAL A 129 -13.89 12.85 -12.76
CA VAL A 129 -12.84 13.34 -13.66
C VAL A 129 -12.71 12.40 -14.86
N ALA A 130 -12.51 12.97 -16.05
CA ALA A 130 -12.24 12.21 -17.26
C ALA A 130 -10.88 11.49 -17.18
N LEU A 131 -10.76 10.33 -17.82
CA LEU A 131 -9.49 9.63 -17.95
C LEU A 131 -8.57 10.42 -18.91
N PRO A 132 -7.35 10.83 -18.49
CA PRO A 132 -6.43 11.52 -19.38
C PRO A 132 -5.97 10.60 -20.52
N THR A 133 -6.09 11.05 -21.76
CA THR A 133 -5.74 10.24 -22.94
C THR A 133 -4.33 10.49 -23.46
N THR A 134 -3.62 11.50 -22.94
CA THR A 134 -2.26 11.85 -23.34
C THR A 134 -1.46 12.43 -22.17
N THR A 135 -0.16 12.16 -22.10
CA THR A 135 0.75 12.95 -21.26
C THR A 135 0.96 14.34 -21.87
N VAL A 136 1.47 15.28 -21.06
CA VAL A 136 1.91 16.59 -21.53
C VAL A 136 3.43 16.66 -21.38
N ILE A 137 4.10 17.05 -22.46
CA ILE A 137 5.56 17.10 -22.57
C ILE A 137 6.15 17.82 -21.36
N SER A 138 7.16 17.19 -20.76
CA SER A 138 7.90 17.74 -19.61
C SER A 138 7.05 17.97 -18.36
N LYS A 139 5.82 17.46 -18.28
CA LYS A 139 4.97 17.49 -17.07
C LYS A 139 4.86 16.11 -16.45
N VAL A 140 4.66 16.09 -15.13
CA VAL A 140 4.27 14.88 -14.43
C VAL A 140 2.75 14.81 -14.44
N LEU A 141 2.16 13.77 -15.02
CA LEU A 141 0.74 13.49 -14.91
C LEU A 141 0.50 12.65 -13.65
N THR A 142 -0.29 13.16 -12.72
CA THR A 142 -0.73 12.44 -11.50
C THR A 142 -2.23 12.19 -11.60
N VAL A 143 -2.64 10.91 -11.55
CA VAL A 143 -4.04 10.49 -11.65
C VAL A 143 -4.44 9.72 -10.40
N GLY A 144 -5.54 10.15 -9.78
CA GLY A 144 -6.08 9.55 -8.55
C GLY A 144 -7.32 8.71 -8.85
N PHE A 145 -7.32 7.48 -8.33
CA PHE A 145 -8.38 6.52 -8.49
C PHE A 145 -8.95 6.03 -7.16
N ILE A 146 -10.24 5.72 -7.16
CA ILE A 146 -10.94 5.00 -6.09
C ILE A 146 -11.59 3.76 -6.69
N TYR A 147 -11.33 2.58 -6.11
CA TYR A 147 -11.96 1.34 -6.53
C TYR A 147 -13.42 1.28 -6.07
N ASP A 148 -14.29 0.87 -6.98
CA ASP A 148 -15.72 0.68 -6.73
C ASP A 148 -16.09 -0.78 -6.99
N THR A 149 -16.53 -1.49 -5.95
CA THR A 149 -16.94 -2.89 -6.06
C THR A 149 -18.24 -3.07 -6.84
N VAL A 150 -19.07 -2.03 -7.03
CA VAL A 150 -20.31 -2.10 -7.81
C VAL A 150 -19.99 -2.22 -9.30
N THR A 151 -19.08 -1.39 -9.81
CA THR A 151 -18.63 -1.43 -11.22
C THR A 151 -17.45 -2.37 -11.44
N SER A 152 -16.79 -2.80 -10.36
CA SER A 152 -15.53 -3.55 -10.34
C SER A 152 -14.39 -2.82 -11.08
N LYS A 153 -14.35 -1.49 -10.96
CA LYS A 153 -13.39 -0.62 -11.68
C LYS A 153 -12.75 0.44 -10.80
N TRP A 154 -11.60 0.91 -11.24
CA TRP A 154 -10.92 2.08 -10.73
C TRP A 154 -11.52 3.35 -11.34
N GLY A 155 -12.28 4.10 -10.54
CA GLY A 155 -12.90 5.34 -10.96
C GLY A 155 -11.96 6.54 -10.84
N CYS A 156 -11.76 7.26 -11.94
CA CYS A 156 -10.94 8.48 -11.96
C CYS A 156 -11.64 9.62 -11.20
N VAL A 157 -11.00 10.09 -10.13
CA VAL A 157 -11.52 11.18 -9.27
C VAL A 157 -10.61 12.41 -9.24
N ALA A 158 -9.37 12.30 -9.74
CA ALA A 158 -8.45 13.41 -9.85
C ALA A 158 -7.48 13.21 -11.02
N SER A 159 -7.14 14.29 -11.71
CA SER A 159 -6.08 14.32 -12.73
C SER A 159 -5.38 15.67 -12.66
N ALA A 160 -4.09 15.68 -12.42
CA ALA A 160 -3.27 16.88 -12.32
C ALA A 160 -2.03 16.77 -13.20
N GLN A 161 -1.67 17.88 -13.85
CA GLN A 161 -0.40 18.04 -14.55
C GLN A 161 0.50 18.93 -13.69
N GLU A 162 1.58 18.34 -13.18
CA GLU A 162 2.50 18.99 -12.25
C GLU A 162 3.76 19.48 -12.98
N ALA A 163 4.28 20.60 -12.48
CA ALA A 163 5.25 21.45 -13.16
C ALA A 163 6.55 20.74 -13.56
#